data_AF-A0A949IC67-F1
#
_entry.id   AF-A0A949IC67-F1
#
_cell.length_a   1.000
_cell.length_b   1.000
_cell.length_c   1.000
_cell.angle_alpha   90.00
_cell.angle_beta   90.00
_cell.angle_gamma   90.00
#
_symmetry.space_group_name_H-M   'P 1'
#
loop_
_entity.id
_entity.type
_entity.pdbx_description
1 polymer ?
#
loop_
_entity_poly.entity_id
_entity_poly.type
_entity_poly.pdbx_seq_one_letter_code
_entity_poly.pdbx_strand_id
1 'polypeptide(L)'
;MKYSLKQKAIRMRQNGWSYNDIHRKLKISKSTLSGWLKAIPFIPNSVVTKRIKQGPAKSIAVRSQRRIELITIIKAKSQSELGKLSARDLWMLGIGIYIGEGTKSYEDVRIINSDVNVIKIAINWFIKVCGVPKENFSLRLHIYPDISDKEAKQYWSAATGIPALQFSKTQIDLRANK
;
A
#
# COMPACT_ATOMS: atom_id res chain seq x y z
N MET A 1 54.85 -19.91 6.86
CA MET A 1 53.96 -20.06 8.04
C MET A 1 52.50 -20.09 7.61
N LYS A 2 51.73 -21.15 7.93
CA LYS A 2 50.28 -21.21 7.70
C LYS A 2 49.56 -20.47 8.82
N TYR A 3 48.85 -19.38 8.50
CA TYR A 3 48.01 -18.67 9.47
C TYR A 3 46.90 -19.56 10.03
N SER A 4 46.63 -19.45 11.34
CA SER A 4 45.48 -20.12 11.97
C SER A 4 44.16 -19.56 11.44
N LEU A 5 43.07 -20.34 11.56
CA LEU A 5 41.73 -19.89 11.15
C LEU A 5 41.29 -18.60 11.86
N LYS A 6 41.65 -18.45 13.14
CA LYS A 6 41.39 -17.23 13.92
C LYS A 6 42.14 -16.03 13.35
N GLN A 7 43.42 -16.17 13.01
CA GLN A 7 44.21 -15.09 12.40
C GLN A 7 43.64 -14.67 11.03
N LYS A 8 43.21 -15.65 10.21
CA LYS A 8 42.54 -15.36 8.92
C LYS A 8 41.23 -14.60 9.13
N ALA A 9 40.41 -15.00 10.10
CA ALA A 9 39.15 -14.33 10.42
C ALA A 9 39.37 -12.89 10.90
N ILE A 10 40.39 -12.65 11.75
CA ILE A 10 40.78 -11.31 12.22
C ILE A 10 41.17 -10.42 11.04
N ARG A 11 42.06 -10.90 10.17
CA ARG A 11 42.51 -10.13 9.00
C ARG A 11 41.35 -9.81 8.05
N MET A 12 40.44 -10.77 7.82
CA MET A 12 39.25 -10.50 7.02
C MET A 12 38.35 -9.44 7.68
N ARG A 13 38.18 -9.48 9.00
CA ARG A 13 37.37 -8.49 9.72
C ARG A 13 37.96 -7.08 9.63
N GLN A 14 39.28 -6.96 9.82
CA GLN A 14 40.02 -5.70 9.67
C GLN A 14 39.94 -5.14 8.25
N ASN A 15 39.92 -6.02 7.24
CA ASN A 15 39.69 -5.66 5.84
C ASN A 15 38.21 -5.40 5.50
N GLY A 16 37.36 -5.21 6.51
CA GLY A 16 35.97 -4.80 6.36
C GLY A 16 34.99 -5.85 5.86
N TRP A 17 35.32 -7.14 5.98
CA TRP A 17 34.39 -8.23 5.70
C TRP A 17 33.39 -8.46 6.85
N SER A 18 32.14 -8.74 6.51
CA SER A 18 31.10 -9.05 7.52
C SER A 18 31.27 -10.46 8.08
N TYR A 19 30.65 -10.75 9.23
CA TYR A 19 30.64 -12.12 9.77
C TYR A 19 30.06 -13.14 8.77
N ASN A 20 29.07 -12.74 7.95
CA ASN A 20 28.51 -13.59 6.90
C ASN A 20 29.53 -13.92 5.80
N ASP A 21 30.37 -12.94 5.42
CA ASP A 21 31.42 -13.16 4.42
C ASP A 21 32.53 -14.08 4.95
N ILE A 22 32.96 -13.84 6.20
CA ILE A 22 33.99 -14.65 6.87
C ILE A 22 33.49 -16.08 7.08
N HIS A 23 32.26 -16.24 7.57
CA HIS A 23 31.60 -17.54 7.71
C HIS A 23 31.55 -18.28 6.37
N ARG A 24 31.12 -17.61 5.29
CA ARG A 24 31.01 -18.25 3.97
C ARG A 24 32.38 -18.71 3.43
N LYS A 25 33.42 -17.90 3.65
CA LYS A 25 34.76 -18.16 3.13
C LYS A 25 35.55 -19.20 3.95
N LEU A 26 35.47 -19.11 5.28
CA LEU A 26 36.26 -19.96 6.19
C LEU A 26 35.46 -21.11 6.82
N LYS A 27 34.13 -21.14 6.60
CA LYS A 27 33.20 -22.15 7.14
C LYS A 27 33.18 -22.24 8.67
N ILE A 28 33.57 -21.16 9.36
CA ILE A 28 33.55 -21.04 10.82
C ILE A 28 32.17 -20.59 11.28
N SER A 29 31.62 -21.18 12.34
CA SER A 29 30.31 -20.80 12.88
C SER A 29 30.26 -19.32 13.31
N LYS A 30 29.09 -18.69 13.22
CA LYS A 30 28.93 -17.27 13.60
C LYS A 30 29.12 -17.05 15.10
N SER A 31 28.79 -18.03 15.93
CA SER A 31 29.03 -17.97 17.38
C SER A 31 30.54 -17.92 17.69
N THR A 32 31.33 -18.75 17.02
CA THR A 32 32.80 -18.71 17.14
C THR A 32 33.37 -17.38 16.63
N LEU A 33 32.88 -16.88 15.49
CA LEU A 33 33.30 -15.56 14.98
C LEU A 33 32.95 -14.42 15.93
N SER A 34 31.76 -14.47 16.56
CA SER A 34 31.35 -13.49 17.57
C SER A 34 32.32 -13.47 18.74
N GLY A 35 32.68 -14.64 19.27
CA GLY A 35 33.67 -14.75 20.34
C GLY A 35 35.05 -14.23 19.94
N TRP A 36 35.53 -14.57 18.74
CA TRP A 36 36.87 -14.19 18.28
C TRP A 36 37.02 -12.73 17.86
N LEU A 37 35.95 -12.12 17.33
CA LEU A 37 35.99 -10.81 16.70
C LEU A 37 35.26 -9.74 17.52
N LYS A 38 34.81 -10.06 18.75
CA LYS A 38 34.04 -9.17 19.63
C LYS A 38 34.70 -7.80 19.80
N ALA A 39 36.01 -7.76 19.99
CA ALA A 39 36.79 -6.54 20.23
C ALA A 39 37.16 -5.78 18.95
N ILE A 40 36.80 -6.28 17.76
CA ILE A 40 37.20 -5.68 16.48
C ILE A 40 35.99 -4.95 15.86
N PRO A 41 35.99 -3.60 15.81
CA PRO A 41 34.92 -2.83 15.20
C PRO A 41 34.64 -3.23 13.76
N PHE A 42 33.40 -3.06 13.32
CA PHE A 42 33.03 -3.28 11.93
C PHE A 42 33.18 -2.01 11.12
N ILE A 43 34.13 -1.98 10.19
CA ILE A 43 34.25 -0.91 9.20
C ILE A 43 34.15 -1.57 7.81
N PRO A 44 33.00 -1.48 7.11
CA PRO A 44 32.79 -2.22 5.88
C PRO A 44 33.69 -1.72 4.74
N ASN A 45 34.24 -2.66 3.96
CA ASN A 45 34.95 -2.32 2.73
C ASN A 45 33.98 -1.90 1.61
N SER A 46 34.51 -1.38 0.50
CA SER A 46 33.70 -0.88 -0.63
C SER A 46 32.69 -1.92 -1.17
N VAL A 47 33.07 -3.20 -1.22
CA VAL A 47 32.21 -4.30 -1.67
C VAL A 47 31.04 -4.51 -0.70
N VAL A 48 31.33 -4.54 0.60
CA VAL A 48 30.30 -4.74 1.64
C VAL A 48 29.40 -3.50 1.74
N THR A 49 29.96 -2.30 1.66
CA THR A 49 29.20 -1.03 1.65
C THR A 49 28.25 -0.97 0.45
N LYS A 50 28.71 -1.31 -0.76
CA LYS A 50 27.85 -1.40 -1.94
C LYS A 50 26.70 -2.40 -1.74
N ARG A 51 26.99 -3.56 -1.16
CA ARG A 51 25.98 -4.58 -0.87
C ARG A 51 24.95 -4.12 0.16
N ILE A 52 25.38 -3.43 1.23
CA ILE A 52 24.49 -2.86 2.24
C ILE A 52 23.55 -1.85 1.59
N LYS A 53 24.08 -0.92 0.78
CA LYS A 53 23.28 0.09 0.07
C LYS A 53 22.27 -0.52 -0.91
N GLN A 54 22.61 -1.64 -1.55
CA GLN A 54 21.70 -2.35 -2.47
C GLN A 54 20.68 -3.26 -1.78
N GLY A 55 20.88 -3.59 -0.50
CA GLY A 55 20.02 -4.50 0.26
C GLY A 55 18.56 -4.06 0.28
N PRO A 56 18.24 -2.80 0.63
CA PRO A 56 16.87 -2.30 0.65
C PRO A 56 16.16 -2.45 -0.69
N ALA A 57 16.77 -1.99 -1.79
CA ALA A 57 16.18 -2.06 -3.12
C ALA A 57 15.86 -3.51 -3.55
N LYS A 58 16.79 -4.44 -3.32
CA LYS A 58 16.56 -5.87 -3.59
C LYS A 58 15.44 -6.44 -2.72
N SER A 59 15.40 -6.09 -1.44
CA SER A 59 14.33 -6.53 -0.55
C SER A 59 12.97 -5.97 -0.96
N ILE A 60 12.90 -4.71 -1.38
CA ILE A 60 11.67 -4.08 -1.86
C ILE A 60 11.19 -4.78 -3.12
N ALA A 61 12.07 -5.05 -4.09
CA ALA A 61 11.71 -5.75 -5.31
C ALA A 61 11.12 -7.15 -5.03
N VAL A 62 11.79 -7.95 -4.19
CA VAL A 62 11.30 -9.29 -3.81
C VAL A 62 9.97 -9.21 -3.07
N ARG A 63 9.80 -8.26 -2.13
CA ARG A 63 8.54 -8.09 -1.39
C ARG A 63 7.42 -7.60 -2.30
N SER A 64 7.71 -6.70 -3.22
CA SER A 64 6.75 -6.19 -4.20
C SER A 64 6.24 -7.31 -5.09
N GLN A 65 7.16 -8.11 -5.64
CA GLN A 65 6.81 -9.25 -6.49
C GLN A 65 5.94 -10.26 -5.74
N ARG A 66 6.34 -10.66 -4.52
CA ARG A 66 5.53 -11.53 -3.66
C ARG A 66 4.16 -10.95 -3.35
N ARG A 67 4.07 -9.63 -3.11
CA ARG A 67 2.80 -8.95 -2.86
C ARG A 67 1.89 -9.02 -4.08
N ILE A 68 2.42 -8.80 -5.27
CA ILE A 68 1.66 -8.89 -6.53
C ILE A 68 1.12 -10.32 -6.71
N GLU A 69 1.97 -11.34 -6.55
CA GLU A 69 1.57 -12.75 -6.64
C GLU A 69 0.47 -13.10 -5.64
N LEU A 70 0.64 -12.70 -4.37
CA LEU A 70 -0.36 -12.93 -3.33
C LEU A 70 -1.69 -12.24 -3.64
N ILE A 71 -1.66 -10.98 -4.09
CA ILE A 71 -2.87 -10.25 -4.48
C ILE A 71 -3.59 -10.97 -5.62
N THR A 72 -2.87 -11.46 -6.63
CA THR A 72 -3.44 -12.20 -7.74
C THR A 72 -4.12 -13.49 -7.27
N ILE A 73 -3.45 -14.27 -6.42
CA ILE A 73 -3.99 -15.51 -5.86
C ILE A 73 -5.25 -15.23 -5.03
N ILE A 74 -5.20 -14.23 -4.14
CA ILE A 74 -6.33 -13.86 -3.29
C ILE A 74 -7.51 -13.40 -4.14
N LYS A 75 -7.29 -12.55 -5.14
CA LYS A 75 -8.36 -12.09 -6.04
C LYS A 75 -9.03 -13.26 -6.78
N ALA A 76 -8.24 -14.17 -7.34
CA ALA A 76 -8.77 -15.34 -8.03
C ALA A 76 -9.59 -16.25 -7.09
N LYS A 77 -9.07 -16.49 -5.89
CA LYS A 77 -9.78 -17.25 -4.85
C LYS A 77 -11.09 -16.57 -4.44
N SER A 78 -11.06 -15.27 -4.13
CA SER A 78 -12.25 -14.50 -3.75
C SER A 78 -13.30 -14.49 -4.85
N GLN A 79 -12.89 -14.42 -6.13
CA GLN A 79 -13.82 -14.50 -7.25
C GLN A 79 -14.50 -15.88 -7.32
N SER A 80 -13.75 -16.96 -7.08
CA SER A 80 -14.31 -18.31 -7.03
C SER A 80 -15.24 -18.52 -5.83
N GLU A 81 -14.92 -17.96 -4.68
CA GLU A 81 -15.72 -18.08 -3.45
C GLU A 81 -17.04 -17.31 -3.54
N LEU A 82 -17.02 -16.09 -4.11
CA LEU A 82 -18.22 -15.27 -4.28
C LEU A 82 -19.12 -15.77 -5.41
N GLY A 83 -18.55 -16.35 -6.47
CA GLY A 83 -19.31 -16.82 -7.62
C GLY A 83 -20.04 -15.69 -8.36
N LYS A 84 -21.29 -15.95 -8.77
CA LYS A 84 -22.12 -14.95 -9.45
C LYS A 84 -22.83 -14.08 -8.42
N LEU A 85 -22.55 -12.78 -8.47
CA LEU A 85 -23.22 -11.81 -7.61
C LEU A 85 -24.69 -11.63 -8.00
N SER A 86 -25.54 -11.57 -6.99
CA SER A 86 -26.98 -11.34 -7.08
C SER A 86 -27.36 -9.93 -6.64
N ALA A 87 -28.63 -9.55 -6.85
CA ALA A 87 -29.15 -8.29 -6.31
C ALA A 87 -29.07 -8.22 -4.78
N ARG A 88 -29.19 -9.37 -4.08
CA ARG A 88 -29.06 -9.44 -2.63
C ARG A 88 -27.66 -9.09 -2.15
N ASP A 89 -26.62 -9.47 -2.88
CA ASP A 89 -25.23 -9.16 -2.51
C ASP A 89 -24.98 -7.65 -2.59
N LEU A 90 -25.47 -7.00 -3.64
CA LEU A 90 -25.44 -5.54 -3.76
C LEU A 90 -26.26 -4.87 -2.66
N TRP A 91 -27.42 -5.42 -2.31
CA TRP A 91 -28.28 -4.93 -1.24
C TRP A 91 -27.54 -4.92 0.11
N MET A 92 -26.93 -6.06 0.48
CA MET A 92 -26.19 -6.23 1.73
C MET A 92 -24.93 -5.36 1.78
N LEU A 93 -24.16 -5.32 0.69
CA LEU A 93 -22.95 -4.51 0.60
C LEU A 93 -23.26 -3.02 0.73
N GLY A 94 -24.32 -2.54 0.07
CA GLY A 94 -24.73 -1.15 0.15
C GLY A 94 -25.14 -0.73 1.56
N ILE A 95 -25.83 -1.59 2.30
CA ILE A 95 -26.12 -1.35 3.73
C ILE A 95 -24.84 -1.27 4.55
N GLY A 96 -23.90 -2.19 4.33
CA GLY A 96 -22.61 -2.16 5.01
C GLY A 96 -21.84 -0.86 4.75
N ILE A 97 -21.81 -0.41 3.49
CA ILE A 97 -21.22 0.89 3.12
C ILE A 97 -21.96 2.03 3.81
N TYR A 98 -23.29 2.05 3.80
CA TYR A 98 -24.06 3.12 4.43
C TYR A 98 -23.86 3.18 5.94
N ILE A 99 -23.75 2.03 6.61
CA ILE A 99 -23.43 1.97 8.05
C ILE A 99 -22.04 2.55 8.35
N GLY A 100 -21.04 2.26 7.51
CA GLY A 100 -19.66 2.69 7.73
C GLY A 100 -19.36 4.13 7.28
N GLU A 101 -19.87 4.52 6.12
CA GLU A 101 -19.50 5.73 5.38
C GLU A 101 -20.68 6.70 5.21
N GLY A 102 -21.87 6.30 5.66
CA GLY A 102 -23.08 7.11 5.57
C GLY A 102 -23.13 8.25 6.59
N THR A 103 -23.93 9.25 6.27
CA THR A 103 -24.25 10.33 7.20
C THR A 103 -25.06 9.82 8.40
N LYS A 104 -24.85 10.45 9.55
CA LYS A 104 -25.62 10.22 10.78
C LYS A 104 -26.83 11.17 10.90
N SER A 105 -26.95 12.14 9.98
CA SER A 105 -28.10 13.04 9.93
C SER A 105 -29.31 12.32 9.34
N TYR A 106 -30.50 12.70 9.80
CA TYR A 106 -31.78 12.25 9.23
C TYR A 106 -32.27 13.17 8.10
N GLU A 107 -31.68 14.35 7.94
CA GLU A 107 -32.13 15.37 6.98
C GLU A 107 -31.58 15.15 5.57
N ASP A 108 -30.50 14.40 5.44
CA ASP A 108 -29.93 14.03 4.15
C ASP A 108 -29.36 12.62 4.15
N VAL A 109 -29.26 12.05 2.94
CA VAL A 109 -28.67 10.74 2.68
C VAL A 109 -27.39 10.97 1.89
N ARG A 110 -26.24 10.71 2.52
CA ARG A 110 -24.91 10.96 1.94
C ARG A 110 -23.97 9.82 2.29
N ILE A 111 -23.07 9.50 1.37
CA ILE A 111 -21.89 8.66 1.59
C ILE A 111 -20.66 9.49 1.22
N ILE A 112 -19.64 9.48 2.08
CA ILE A 112 -18.42 10.28 1.89
C ILE A 112 -17.22 9.35 1.92
N ASN A 113 -16.51 9.21 0.79
CA ASN A 113 -15.29 8.41 0.72
C ASN A 113 -14.37 8.88 -0.41
N SER A 114 -13.07 8.67 -0.28
CA SER A 114 -12.09 9.00 -1.33
C SER A 114 -11.84 7.87 -2.33
N ASP A 115 -12.22 6.63 -2.01
CA ASP A 115 -12.09 5.49 -2.92
C ASP A 115 -13.20 5.51 -3.98
N VAL A 116 -12.78 5.61 -5.24
CA VAL A 116 -13.67 5.65 -6.40
C VAL A 116 -14.57 4.42 -6.52
N ASN A 117 -14.09 3.24 -6.10
CA ASN A 117 -14.87 2.00 -6.17
C ASN A 117 -15.99 2.00 -5.12
N VAL A 118 -15.73 2.51 -3.92
CA VAL A 118 -16.74 2.66 -2.88
C VAL A 118 -17.86 3.58 -3.36
N ILE A 119 -17.50 4.74 -3.92
CA ILE A 119 -18.48 5.69 -4.47
C ILE A 119 -19.26 5.08 -5.64
N LYS A 120 -18.61 4.36 -6.56
CA LYS A 120 -19.28 3.66 -7.66
C LYS A 120 -20.30 2.64 -7.17
N ILE A 121 -19.92 1.82 -6.18
CA ILE A 121 -20.80 0.81 -5.60
C ILE A 121 -21.98 1.48 -4.91
N ALA A 122 -21.74 2.56 -4.15
CA ALA A 122 -22.78 3.34 -3.48
C ALA A 122 -23.79 3.92 -4.49
N ILE A 123 -23.33 4.56 -5.56
CA ILE A 123 -24.21 5.08 -6.63
C ILE A 123 -25.02 3.94 -7.26
N ASN A 124 -24.37 2.82 -7.60
CA ASN A 124 -25.04 1.67 -8.19
C ASN A 124 -26.07 1.04 -7.23
N TRP A 125 -25.79 1.02 -5.93
CA TRP A 125 -26.72 0.57 -4.89
C TRP A 125 -27.94 1.50 -4.81
N PHE A 126 -27.74 2.82 -4.69
CA PHE A 126 -28.86 3.76 -4.66
C PHE A 126 -29.74 3.67 -5.92
N ILE A 127 -29.15 3.54 -7.11
CA ILE A 127 -29.91 3.41 -8.35
C ILE A 127 -30.64 2.07 -8.43
N LYS A 128 -29.92 0.95 -8.30
CA LYS A 128 -30.48 -0.38 -8.61
C LYS A 128 -31.29 -0.99 -7.47
N VAL A 129 -30.97 -0.65 -6.24
CA VAL A 129 -31.60 -1.22 -5.04
C VAL A 129 -32.59 -0.25 -4.42
N CYS A 130 -32.19 1.01 -4.24
CA CYS A 130 -33.07 2.01 -3.63
C CYS A 130 -33.97 2.74 -4.65
N GLY A 131 -33.76 2.53 -5.95
CA GLY A 131 -34.58 3.14 -7.01
C GLY A 131 -34.37 4.65 -7.17
N VAL A 132 -33.24 5.20 -6.74
CA VAL A 132 -32.95 6.64 -6.81
C VAL A 132 -32.61 7.03 -8.26
N PRO A 133 -33.34 7.97 -8.88
CA PRO A 133 -33.01 8.48 -10.21
C PRO A 133 -31.64 9.14 -10.25
N LYS A 134 -30.92 9.03 -11.38
CA LYS A 134 -29.54 9.51 -11.51
C LYS A 134 -29.43 11.04 -11.43
N GLU A 135 -30.46 11.74 -11.89
CA GLU A 135 -30.64 13.18 -11.83
C GLU A 135 -30.75 13.72 -10.40
N ASN A 136 -31.13 12.89 -9.43
CA ASN A 136 -31.26 13.28 -8.02
C ASN A 136 -29.93 13.26 -7.27
N PHE A 137 -28.85 12.78 -7.89
CA PHE A 137 -27.54 12.77 -7.27
C PHE A 137 -26.92 14.17 -7.30
N SER A 138 -26.26 14.56 -6.21
CA SER A 138 -25.29 15.66 -6.24
C SER A 138 -24.00 15.22 -5.59
N LEU A 139 -22.88 15.54 -6.24
CA LEU A 139 -21.54 15.22 -5.74
C LEU A 139 -20.88 16.49 -5.20
N ARG A 140 -20.12 16.35 -4.13
CA ARG A 140 -19.26 17.41 -3.59
C ARG A 140 -17.85 16.89 -3.44
N LEU A 141 -16.89 17.64 -3.95
CA LEU A 141 -15.48 17.31 -3.79
C LEU A 141 -14.89 18.08 -2.63
N HIS A 142 -14.02 17.41 -1.88
CA HIS A 142 -13.18 18.00 -0.84
C HIS A 142 -11.74 17.81 -1.30
N ILE A 143 -11.06 18.90 -1.66
CA ILE A 143 -9.73 18.87 -2.29
C ILE A 143 -8.74 19.75 -1.53
N TYR A 144 -7.45 19.50 -1.75
CA TYR A 144 -6.37 20.37 -1.26
C TYR A 144 -6.05 21.48 -2.28
N PRO A 145 -5.35 22.55 -1.88
CA PRO A 145 -5.13 23.73 -2.74
C PRO A 145 -4.27 23.45 -3.98
N ASP A 146 -3.49 22.38 -3.97
CA ASP A 146 -2.66 21.91 -5.08
C ASP A 146 -3.45 21.10 -6.13
N ILE A 147 -4.73 20.82 -5.88
CA ILE A 147 -5.61 20.10 -6.79
C ILE A 147 -6.48 21.08 -7.57
N SER A 148 -6.49 20.94 -8.89
CA SER A 148 -7.40 21.68 -9.77
C SER A 148 -8.85 21.20 -9.61
N ASP A 149 -9.76 22.09 -9.21
CA ASP A 149 -11.19 21.79 -9.10
C ASP A 149 -11.77 21.23 -10.41
N LYS A 150 -11.38 21.83 -11.54
CA LYS A 150 -11.85 21.43 -12.86
C LYS A 150 -11.43 20.00 -13.19
N GLU A 151 -10.15 19.68 -12.99
CA GLU A 151 -9.62 18.34 -13.30
C GLU A 151 -10.21 17.29 -12.36
N ALA A 152 -10.36 17.62 -11.07
CA ALA A 152 -10.99 16.74 -10.10
C ALA A 152 -12.44 16.43 -10.48
N LYS A 153 -13.25 17.44 -10.84
CA LYS A 153 -14.63 17.24 -11.32
C LYS A 153 -14.67 16.41 -12.60
N GLN A 154 -13.78 16.65 -13.56
CA GLN A 154 -13.71 15.86 -14.79
C GLN A 154 -13.40 14.39 -14.49
N TYR A 155 -12.41 14.12 -13.64
CA TYR A 155 -12.07 12.78 -13.21
C TYR A 155 -13.27 12.07 -12.55
N TRP A 156 -13.88 12.71 -11.54
CA TRP A 156 -14.99 12.11 -10.80
C TRP A 156 -16.25 11.96 -11.65
N SER A 157 -16.50 12.89 -12.57
CA SER A 157 -17.62 12.79 -13.52
C SER A 157 -17.42 11.61 -14.47
N ALA A 158 -16.23 11.44 -15.03
CA ALA A 158 -15.90 10.29 -15.88
C ALA A 158 -15.96 8.98 -15.09
N ALA A 159 -15.46 8.97 -13.86
CA ALA A 159 -15.43 7.78 -13.04
C ALA A 159 -16.83 7.33 -12.62
N THR A 160 -17.66 8.24 -12.13
CA THR A 160 -18.99 7.91 -11.57
C THR A 160 -20.10 7.90 -12.61
N GLY A 161 -19.86 8.52 -13.77
CA GLY A 161 -20.87 8.78 -14.78
C GLY A 161 -21.85 9.88 -14.40
N ILE A 162 -21.69 10.56 -13.25
CA ILE A 162 -22.52 11.70 -12.87
C ILE A 162 -22.03 12.95 -13.63
N PRO A 163 -22.90 13.68 -14.37
CA PRO A 163 -22.55 14.91 -15.05
C PRO A 163 -21.89 15.95 -14.13
N ALA A 164 -20.88 16.67 -14.63
CA ALA A 164 -20.21 17.75 -13.89
C ALA A 164 -21.19 18.85 -13.43
N LEU A 165 -22.33 19.04 -14.12
CA LEU A 165 -23.39 19.97 -13.73
C LEU A 165 -24.07 19.61 -12.41
N GLN A 166 -24.04 18.34 -12.01
CA GLN A 166 -24.58 17.88 -10.72
C GLN A 166 -23.55 18.00 -9.57
N PHE A 167 -22.38 18.60 -9.82
CA PHE A 167 -21.39 18.82 -8.78
C PHE A 167 -21.66 20.15 -8.05
N SER A 168 -21.86 20.03 -6.75
CA SER A 168 -21.94 21.16 -5.83
C SER A 168 -20.61 21.92 -5.72
N LYS A 169 -20.63 23.08 -5.05
CA LYS A 169 -19.43 23.86 -4.73
C LYS A 169 -18.40 22.98 -4.01
N THR A 170 -17.20 22.92 -4.57
CA THR A 170 -16.06 22.19 -4.02
C THR A 170 -15.57 22.85 -2.75
N GLN A 171 -15.24 22.02 -1.76
CA GLN A 171 -14.63 22.45 -0.51
C GLN A 171 -13.11 22.32 -0.62
N ILE A 172 -12.40 23.43 -0.44
CA ILE A 172 -10.93 23.45 -0.44
C ILE A 172 -10.46 23.41 1.02
N ASP A 173 -9.65 22.41 1.36
CA ASP A 173 -9.06 22.25 2.68
C ASP A 173 -7.77 23.09 2.79
N LEU A 174 -7.86 24.22 3.50
CA LEU A 174 -6.77 25.18 3.69
C LEU A 174 -5.95 24.92 4.97
N ARG A 175 -6.14 23.78 5.65
CA ARG A 175 -5.40 23.48 6.89
C ARG A 175 -3.90 23.34 6.59
N ALA A 176 -3.08 24.17 7.22
CA ALA A 176 -1.64 24.25 6.98
C ALA A 176 -0.79 23.16 7.69
N ASN A 177 -1.35 22.45 8.67
CA ASN A 177 -0.62 21.52 9.53
C ASN A 177 -1.36 20.18 9.64
N LYS A 178 -1.13 19.26 8.71
CA LYS A 178 -1.62 17.88 8.77
C LYS A 178 -0.48 16.90 8.62
#